data_AF-A0A2T4S6E8-F1
#
_entry.id   AF-A0A2T4S6E8-F1
#
_cell.length_a   1.000
_cell.length_b   1.000
_cell.length_c   1.000
_cell.angle_alpha   90.00
_cell.angle_beta   90.00
_cell.angle_gamma   90.00
#
_symmetry.space_group_name_H-M   'P 1'
#
loop_
_entity.id
_entity.type
_entity.pdbx_description
1 polymer ?
#
loop_
_entity_poly.entity_id
_entity_poly.type
_entity_poly.pdbx_seq_one_letter_code
_entity_poly.pdbx_strand_id
1 'polypeptide(L)'
;YWYSSPPLLKQYQDEVFLFNFAYGPEGTKLRDKKFAIATTVGSLEEDYSEEGSNRFTLDTLLSPFVATFNYIGAQYKGHFEQYGTVNHATKNELIEGSKHYIEFVKAL
;
A
#
# COMPACT_ATOMS: atom_id res chain seq x y z
N TYR A 1 -1.66 -7.48 -11.69
CA TYR A 1 -2.33 -6.35 -11.04
C TYR A 1 -1.65 -5.09 -11.52
N TRP A 2 -2.41 -4.15 -12.07
CA TRP A 2 -1.87 -3.07 -12.89
C TRP A 2 -1.77 -1.77 -12.09
N TYR A 3 -0.60 -1.54 -11.48
CA TYR A 3 -0.28 -0.33 -10.73
C TYR A 3 -1.32 0.02 -9.65
N SER A 4 -1.97 -1.02 -9.13
CA SER A 4 -3.03 -0.98 -8.14
C SER A 4 -3.12 -2.35 -7.46
N SER A 5 -4.11 -2.54 -6.60
CA SER A 5 -4.33 -3.78 -5.86
C SER A 5 -4.94 -4.91 -6.69
N PRO A 6 -4.87 -6.17 -6.20
CA PRO A 6 -5.78 -7.23 -6.63
C PRO A 6 -7.25 -6.79 -6.54
N PRO A 7 -8.13 -7.27 -7.43
CA PRO A 7 -9.55 -6.88 -7.44
C PRO A 7 -10.25 -7.18 -6.10
N LEU A 8 -9.84 -8.24 -5.40
CA LEU A 8 -10.44 -8.62 -4.12
C LEU A 8 -10.24 -7.55 -3.03
N LEU A 9 -9.10 -6.84 -3.01
CA LEU A 9 -8.90 -5.77 -2.04
C LEU A 9 -9.82 -4.58 -2.34
N LYS A 10 -10.00 -4.26 -3.62
CA LYS A 10 -10.94 -3.21 -4.02
C LYS A 10 -12.38 -3.57 -3.67
N GLN A 11 -12.78 -4.82 -3.92
CA GLN A 11 -14.10 -5.33 -3.51
C GLN A 11 -14.28 -5.26 -2.00
N TYR A 12 -13.28 -5.65 -1.21
CA TYR A 12 -13.33 -5.53 0.26
C TYR A 12 -13.54 -4.07 0.70
N GLN A 13 -12.83 -3.11 0.10
CA GLN A 13 -13.07 -1.69 0.39
C GLN A 13 -14.51 -1.29 0.11
N ASP A 14 -15.07 -1.71 -1.02
CA ASP A 14 -16.44 -1.36 -1.44
C ASP A 14 -17.51 -1.98 -0.54
N GLU A 15 -17.30 -3.22 -0.08
CA GLU A 15 -18.29 -3.96 0.71
C GLU A 15 -18.17 -3.72 2.22
N VAL A 16 -17.01 -3.31 2.72
CA VAL A 16 -16.75 -3.15 4.15
C VAL A 16 -16.68 -1.70 4.60
N PHE A 17 -16.19 -0.77 3.76
CA PHE A 17 -16.07 0.64 4.16
C PHE A 17 -17.37 1.39 3.92
N LEU A 18 -18.44 0.95 4.60
CA LEU A 18 -19.80 1.42 4.37
C LEU A 18 -20.14 2.72 5.11
N PHE A 19 -21.15 3.42 4.60
CA PHE A 19 -21.75 4.60 5.22
C PHE A 19 -22.23 4.28 6.66
N ASN A 20 -22.01 5.21 7.57
CA ASN A 20 -22.23 5.09 9.02
C ASN A 20 -21.43 3.98 9.73
N PHE A 21 -20.50 3.32 9.04
CA PHE A 21 -19.51 2.44 9.64
C PHE A 21 -18.10 3.04 9.52
N ALA A 22 -17.61 3.21 8.29
CA ALA A 22 -16.28 3.73 8.01
C ALA A 22 -16.26 5.25 7.77
N TYR A 23 -17.35 5.81 7.23
CA TYR A 23 -17.51 7.23 6.93
C TYR A 23 -18.97 7.68 7.11
N GLY A 24 -19.24 8.99 7.05
CA GLY A 24 -20.56 9.57 7.33
C GLY A 24 -20.72 10.00 8.79
N PRO A 25 -21.89 10.56 9.18
CA PRO A 25 -22.08 11.16 10.51
C PRO A 25 -21.71 10.25 11.68
N GLU A 26 -22.09 8.98 11.60
CA GLU A 26 -21.81 7.97 12.64
C GLU A 26 -20.59 7.07 12.29
N GLY A 27 -20.05 7.20 11.08
CA GLY A 27 -19.00 6.34 10.52
C GLY A 27 -17.63 6.68 11.09
N THR A 28 -17.38 6.22 12.31
CA THR A 28 -16.18 6.52 13.09
C THR A 28 -15.36 5.29 13.42
N LYS A 29 -15.78 4.10 12.97
CA LYS A 29 -15.20 2.82 13.42
C LYS A 29 -13.76 2.62 12.97
N LEU A 30 -13.32 3.32 11.92
CA LEU A 30 -11.94 3.27 11.42
C LEU A 30 -11.12 4.52 11.76
N ARG A 31 -11.73 5.53 12.39
CA ARG A 31 -11.06 6.77 12.75
C ARG A 31 -9.91 6.51 13.72
N ASP A 32 -8.81 7.22 13.53
CA ASP A 32 -7.56 7.14 14.30
C ASP A 32 -6.85 5.77 14.29
N LYS A 33 -7.41 4.76 13.63
CA LYS A 33 -6.73 3.48 13.44
C LYS A 33 -5.54 3.65 12.52
N LYS A 34 -4.47 2.92 12.82
CA LYS A 34 -3.25 2.92 12.01
C LYS A 34 -3.49 2.07 10.76
N PHE A 35 -3.24 2.66 9.60
CA PHE A 35 -3.28 1.98 8.31
C PHE A 35 -1.92 2.11 7.64
N ALA A 36 -1.49 1.05 6.98
CA ALA A 36 -0.22 0.99 6.27
C ALA A 36 -0.39 0.09 5.05
N ILE A 37 0.49 0.22 4.07
CA ILE A 37 0.47 -0.61 2.85
C ILE A 37 1.72 -1.49 2.86
N ALA A 38 1.57 -2.77 2.54
CA ALA A 38 2.69 -3.63 2.21
C ALA A 38 2.47 -4.16 0.81
N THR A 39 3.41 -3.91 -0.10
CA THR A 39 3.27 -4.27 -1.51
C THR A 39 4.54 -4.91 -2.05
N THR A 40 4.40 -5.64 -3.15
CA THR A 40 5.52 -6.17 -3.92
C THR A 40 5.33 -5.72 -5.35
N VAL A 41 6.40 -5.30 -5.99
CA VAL A 41 6.36 -4.84 -7.38
C VAL A 41 7.35 -5.62 -8.24
N GLY A 42 6.98 -5.79 -9.51
CA GLY A 42 7.73 -6.66 -10.42
C GLY A 42 9.01 -6.04 -10.93
N SER A 43 8.97 -4.74 -11.25
CA SER A 43 10.09 -3.99 -11.83
C SER A 43 11.03 -3.43 -10.76
N LEU A 44 12.15 -2.87 -11.19
CA LEU A 44 13.17 -2.32 -10.28
C LEU A 44 12.70 -1.01 -9.67
N GLU A 45 13.36 -0.58 -8.59
CA GLU A 45 13.07 0.69 -7.91
C GLU A 45 13.25 1.90 -8.85
N GLU A 46 14.30 1.89 -9.68
CA GLU A 46 14.61 2.96 -10.65
C GLU A 46 13.48 3.23 -11.66
N ASP A 47 12.65 2.21 -11.93
CA ASP A 47 11.51 2.35 -12.84
C ASP A 47 10.40 3.23 -12.25
N TYR A 48 10.34 3.37 -10.93
CA TYR A 48 9.35 4.16 -10.19
C TYR A 48 9.84 5.58 -9.89
N SER A 49 10.15 6.32 -10.95
CA SER A 49 10.58 7.72 -10.92
C SER A 49 9.98 8.50 -12.09
N GLU A 50 10.16 9.82 -12.12
CA GLU A 50 9.71 10.66 -13.25
C GLU A 50 10.47 10.31 -14.54
N GLU A 51 11.75 9.97 -14.39
CA GLU A 51 12.66 9.58 -15.47
C GLU A 51 12.53 8.10 -15.86
N GLY A 52 12.14 7.25 -14.90
CA GLY A 52 11.99 5.81 -15.04
C GLY A 52 10.87 5.39 -15.98
N SER A 53 10.82 4.09 -16.28
CA SER A 53 9.89 3.55 -17.28
C SER A 53 8.41 3.70 -16.89
N ASN A 54 8.09 3.69 -15.59
CA ASN A 54 6.71 3.86 -15.11
C ASN A 54 6.27 5.33 -15.05
N ARG A 55 7.19 6.31 -15.16
CA ARG A 55 6.91 7.76 -15.12
C ARG A 55 6.23 8.29 -13.85
N PHE A 56 6.13 7.46 -12.82
CA PHE A 56 5.50 7.80 -11.55
C PHE A 56 6.25 7.13 -10.40
N THR A 57 6.39 7.86 -9.29
CA THR A 57 6.88 7.29 -8.03
C THR A 57 5.88 6.28 -7.47
N LEU A 58 6.37 5.33 -6.66
CA LEU A 58 5.49 4.37 -5.99
C LEU A 58 4.47 5.08 -5.08
N ASP A 59 4.90 6.13 -4.37
CA ASP A 59 4.01 6.98 -3.56
C ASP A 59 2.83 7.55 -4.37
N THR A 60 3.11 8.00 -5.61
CA THR A 60 2.08 8.53 -6.51
C THR A 60 1.08 7.44 -6.89
N LEU A 61 1.58 6.24 -7.20
CA LEU A 61 0.74 5.09 -7.56
C LEU A 61 -0.10 4.57 -6.37
N LEU A 62 0.39 4.72 -5.14
CA LEU A 62 -0.32 4.35 -3.92
C LEU A 62 -1.32 5.42 -3.43
N SER A 63 -1.35 6.60 -4.06
CA SER A 63 -2.21 7.72 -3.64
C SER A 63 -3.70 7.39 -3.51
N PRO A 64 -4.34 6.49 -4.29
CA PRO A 64 -5.76 6.16 -4.09
C PRO A 64 -6.03 5.50 -2.73
N PHE A 65 -5.09 4.69 -2.21
CA PHE A 65 -5.21 4.08 -0.89
C PHE A 65 -5.04 5.11 0.21
N VAL A 66 -4.05 6.00 0.08
CA VAL A 66 -3.82 7.10 1.02
C VAL A 66 -5.03 8.04 1.07
N ALA A 67 -5.60 8.38 -0.09
CA ALA A 67 -6.83 9.16 -0.17
C ALA A 67 -8.01 8.46 0.53
N THR A 68 -8.14 7.14 0.36
CA THR A 68 -9.15 6.33 1.07
C THR A 68 -8.95 6.38 2.58
N PHE A 69 -7.71 6.22 3.07
CA PHE A 69 -7.39 6.27 4.50
C PHE A 69 -7.70 7.64 5.10
N ASN A 70 -7.36 8.72 4.37
CA ASN A 70 -7.71 10.09 4.78
C ASN A 70 -9.22 10.28 4.87
N TYR A 71 -9.98 9.76 3.90
CA TYR A 71 -11.44 9.90 3.85
C TYR A 71 -12.15 9.23 5.04
N ILE A 72 -11.67 8.06 5.46
CA ILE A 72 -12.21 7.33 6.63
C ILE A 72 -11.61 7.81 7.97
N GLY A 73 -10.74 8.82 7.96
CA GLY A 73 -10.09 9.38 9.15
C GLY A 73 -9.04 8.45 9.79
N ALA A 74 -8.46 7.53 9.03
CA ALA A 74 -7.39 6.66 9.50
C ALA A 74 -6.03 7.39 9.52
N GLN A 75 -5.10 6.90 10.34
CA GLN A 75 -3.74 7.39 10.40
C GLN A 75 -2.83 6.56 9.49
N TYR A 76 -2.48 7.11 8.32
CA TYR A 76 -1.52 6.46 7.43
C TYR A 76 -0.11 6.44 8.05
N LYS A 77 0.54 5.28 8.03
CA LYS A 77 1.86 5.04 8.63
C LYS A 77 2.96 4.77 7.61
N GLY A 78 2.71 5.04 6.34
CA GLY A 78 3.63 4.76 5.24
C GLY A 78 3.41 3.38 4.63
N HIS A 79 4.35 2.97 3.80
CA HIS A 79 4.31 1.70 3.11
C HIS A 79 5.65 0.95 3.22
N PHE A 80 5.56 -0.36 3.03
CA PHE A 80 6.67 -1.24 2.76
C PHE A 80 6.52 -1.78 1.34
N GLU A 81 7.63 -1.89 0.64
CA GLU A 81 7.71 -2.40 -0.71
C GLU A 81 8.88 -3.36 -0.94
N GLN A 82 8.66 -4.35 -1.80
CA GLN A 82 9.71 -5.21 -2.35
C GLN A 82 9.75 -5.03 -3.86
N TYR A 83 10.85 -4.49 -4.38
CA TYR A 83 11.08 -4.34 -5.82
C TYR A 83 11.63 -5.62 -6.47
N GLY A 84 11.54 -5.69 -7.80
CA GLY A 84 12.20 -6.69 -8.62
C GLY A 84 11.61 -8.11 -8.54
N THR A 85 10.40 -8.27 -8.02
CA THR A 85 9.85 -9.61 -7.74
C THR A 85 9.54 -10.45 -8.98
N VAL A 86 9.60 -9.86 -10.18
CA VAL A 86 9.54 -10.59 -11.45
C VAL A 86 10.97 -10.73 -11.99
N ASN A 87 11.64 -11.81 -11.61
CA ASN A 87 12.94 -12.25 -12.14
C ASN A 87 14.16 -11.31 -11.89
N HIS A 88 14.05 -10.29 -11.03
CA HIS A 88 15.20 -9.42 -10.71
C HIS A 88 15.75 -9.66 -9.30
N ALA A 89 14.89 -9.89 -8.31
CA ALA A 89 15.29 -10.06 -6.92
C ALA A 89 15.98 -11.41 -6.68
N THR A 90 17.16 -11.36 -6.08
CA THR A 90 17.90 -12.52 -5.60
C THR A 90 17.27 -13.09 -4.32
N LYS A 91 17.57 -14.35 -4.01
CA LYS A 91 17.13 -14.98 -2.76
C LYS A 91 17.56 -14.20 -1.51
N ASN A 92 18.77 -13.62 -1.51
CA ASN A 92 19.27 -12.86 -0.38
C ASN A 92 18.51 -11.54 -0.21
N GLU A 93 18.22 -10.83 -1.31
CA GLU A 93 17.42 -9.60 -1.26
C GLU A 93 16.00 -9.88 -0.75
N LEU A 94 15.39 -11.00 -1.13
CA LEU A 94 14.08 -11.40 -0.59
C LEU A 94 14.13 -11.74 0.92
N ILE A 95 15.23 -12.32 1.39
CA ILE A 95 15.43 -12.59 2.82
C ILE A 95 15.59 -11.28 3.60
N GLU A 96 16.39 -10.34 3.10
CA GLU A 96 16.54 -9.02 3.74
C GLU A 96 15.22 -8.23 3.71
N GLY A 97 14.52 -8.21 2.57
CA GLY A 97 13.21 -7.59 2.46
C GLY A 97 12.18 -8.18 3.43
N SER A 98 12.24 -9.50 3.69
CA SER A 98 11.40 -10.14 4.71
C SER A 98 11.70 -9.63 6.13
N LYS A 99 12.96 -9.32 6.45
CA LYS A 99 13.33 -8.73 7.75
C LYS A 99 12.79 -7.30 7.86
N HIS A 100 12.99 -6.49 6.81
CA HIS A 100 12.48 -5.12 6.77
C HIS A 100 10.95 -5.08 6.87
N TYR A 101 10.24 -6.01 6.21
CA TYR A 101 8.79 -6.14 6.36
C TYR A 101 8.38 -6.42 7.81
N ILE A 102 9.08 -7.34 8.50
CA ILE A 102 8.81 -7.64 9.92
C ILE A 102 9.06 -6.42 10.80
N GLU A 103 10.14 -5.68 10.56
CA GLU A 103 10.45 -4.45 11.29
C GLU A 103 9.40 -3.37 11.05
N PHE A 104 8.99 -3.16 9.80
CA PHE A 104 7.93 -2.24 9.42
C PHE A 104 6.63 -2.55 10.15
N VAL A 105 6.16 -3.80 10.12
CA VAL A 105 4.92 -4.22 10.80
C VAL A 105 5.03 -4.06 12.32
N LYS A 106 6.19 -4.34 12.93
CA LYS A 106 6.41 -4.15 14.36
C LYS A 106 6.43 -2.67 14.79
N ALA A 107 6.74 -1.77 13.87
CA ALA A 107 6.77 -0.32 14.12
C ALA A 107 5.38 0.34 14.02
N LEU A 108 4.36 -0.37 13.49
CA LEU A 108 2.98 0.12 13.40
C LEU A 108 2.33 0.24 14.77
#